data_AF-A0A7Y2XPD8-F1
#
_entry.id   AF-A0A7Y2XPD8-F1
#
_cell.length_a   1.000
_cell.length_b   1.000
_cell.length_c   1.000
_cell.angle_alpha   90.00
_cell.angle_beta   90.00
_cell.angle_gamma   90.00
#
_symmetry.space_group_name_H-M   'P 1'
#
loop_
_entity.id
_entity.type
_entity.pdbx_description
1 polymer ?
#
loop_
_entity_poly.entity_id
_entity_poly.type
_entity_poly.pdbx_seq_one_letter_code
_entity_poly.pdbx_strand_id
1 'polypeptide(L)'
;AYLCHLALTSPEAQEWLGEQLEALVDPLASLPGGSILRDILAKLPDPNKPAAIQTYLTSLSEDDQLALRQVLTHESPENPVRAAEETTAMLVSTHFQNKEAAVRAKLSQPDLGPEQMVALMNEAKELQDILKNLQQRFIR
;
A
#
# COMPACT_ATOMS: atom_id res chain seq x y z
N ALA A 1 2.03 -7.31 -2.81
CA ALA A 1 3.07 -8.22 -3.31
C ALA A 1 4.24 -7.48 -3.98
N TYR A 2 4.01 -6.68 -5.03
CA TYR A 2 5.11 -5.98 -5.74
C TYR A 2 5.94 -5.03 -4.87
N LEU A 3 5.32 -4.25 -3.97
CA LEU A 3 6.08 -3.43 -3.00
C LEU A 3 6.98 -4.27 -2.08
N CYS A 4 6.54 -5.47 -1.71
CA CYS A 4 7.35 -6.40 -0.90
C CYS A 4 8.57 -6.90 -1.68
N HIS A 5 8.44 -7.10 -3.01
CA HIS A 5 9.58 -7.39 -3.88
C HIS A 5 10.62 -6.28 -3.77
N LEU A 6 10.21 -5.04 -4.05
CA LEU A 6 11.10 -3.89 -4.09
C LEU A 6 11.80 -3.66 -2.75
N ALA A 7 11.07 -3.81 -1.64
CA ALA A 7 11.64 -3.69 -0.30
C ALA A 7 12.64 -4.81 0.05
N LEU A 8 12.63 -5.94 -0.65
CA LEU A 8 13.55 -7.06 -0.43
C LEU A 8 14.70 -7.09 -1.46
N THR A 9 14.54 -6.45 -2.61
CA THR A 9 15.53 -6.49 -3.70
C THR A 9 16.30 -5.19 -3.89
N SER A 10 15.81 -4.06 -3.36
CA SER A 10 16.47 -2.75 -3.46
C SER A 10 16.52 -2.05 -2.10
N PRO A 11 17.72 -1.70 -1.61
CA PRO A 11 17.88 -0.88 -0.41
C PRO A 11 17.24 0.51 -0.55
N GLU A 12 17.37 1.14 -1.71
CA GLU A 12 16.83 2.48 -1.96
C GLU A 12 15.29 2.48 -1.92
N ALA A 13 14.66 1.45 -2.51
CA ALA A 13 13.21 1.31 -2.43
C ALA A 13 12.74 0.95 -1.02
N GLN A 14 13.50 0.15 -0.27
CA GLN A 14 13.20 -0.18 1.13
C GLN A 14 13.23 1.08 2.01
N GLU A 15 14.24 1.94 1.85
CA GLU A 15 14.36 3.21 2.57
C GLU A 15 13.19 4.15 2.25
N TRP A 16 12.93 4.39 0.97
CA TRP A 16 11.83 5.25 0.51
C TRP A 16 10.47 4.75 1.01
N LEU A 17 10.22 3.43 0.95
CA LEU A 17 8.98 2.83 1.46
C LEU A 17 8.87 2.96 2.98
N GLY A 18 9.99 2.90 3.71
CA GLY A 18 10.05 3.18 5.14
C GLY A 18 9.65 4.61 5.48
N GLU A 19 10.11 5.59 4.71
CA GLU A 19 9.73 7.01 4.88
C GLU A 19 8.25 7.27 4.59
N GLN A 20 7.67 6.55 3.61
CA GLN A 20 6.25 6.67 3.29
C GLN A 20 5.34 5.80 4.18
N LEU A 21 5.89 5.00 5.10
CA LEU A 21 5.14 4.00 5.85
C LEU A 21 3.96 4.60 6.63
N GLU A 22 4.15 5.76 7.28
CA GLU A 22 3.09 6.44 8.03
C GLU A 22 1.90 6.82 7.15
N ALA A 23 2.15 7.34 5.94
CA ALA A 23 1.11 7.66 4.98
C ALA A 23 0.44 6.40 4.40
N LEU A 24 1.10 5.24 4.50
CA LEU A 24 0.64 3.97 3.96
C LEU A 24 -0.05 3.06 4.97
N VAL A 25 -0.05 3.40 6.26
CA VAL A 25 -0.68 2.56 7.30
C VAL A 25 -2.14 2.24 6.99
N ASP A 26 -2.94 3.27 6.71
CA ASP A 26 -4.36 3.14 6.37
C ASP A 26 -4.64 2.34 5.10
N PRO A 27 -4.02 2.66 3.93
CA PRO A 27 -4.25 1.89 2.71
C PRO A 27 -3.73 0.46 2.84
N LEU A 28 -2.57 0.22 3.47
CA LEU A 28 -2.03 -1.12 3.66
C LEU A 28 -2.89 -1.99 4.59
N ALA A 29 -3.57 -1.41 5.58
CA ALA A 29 -4.47 -2.16 6.46
C ALA A 29 -5.63 -2.82 5.71
N SER A 30 -6.03 -2.25 4.56
CA SER A 30 -7.11 -2.79 3.72
C SER A 30 -6.62 -3.77 2.63
N LEU A 31 -5.31 -3.85 2.42
CA LEU A 31 -4.73 -4.58 1.29
C LEU A 31 -4.22 -5.97 1.69
N PRO A 32 -4.50 -7.00 0.87
CA PRO A 32 -3.87 -8.32 1.04
C PRO A 32 -2.34 -8.20 0.95
N GLY A 33 -1.64 -8.59 2.02
CA GLY A 33 -0.18 -8.50 2.12
C GLY A 33 0.36 -7.14 2.60
N GLY A 34 -0.50 -6.20 3.02
CA GLY A 34 -0.05 -4.95 3.65
C GLY A 34 0.63 -5.16 5.00
N SER A 35 0.18 -6.18 5.77
CA SER A 35 0.86 -6.64 6.99
C SER A 35 2.27 -7.13 6.71
N ILE A 36 2.46 -7.90 5.63
CA ILE A 36 3.78 -8.42 5.24
C ILE A 36 4.72 -7.27 4.88
N LEU A 37 4.27 -6.28 4.11
CA LEU A 37 5.10 -5.12 3.77
C LEU A 37 5.54 -4.36 5.02
N ARG A 38 4.61 -4.14 5.96
CA ARG A 38 4.93 -3.51 7.25
C ARG A 38 5.96 -4.31 8.03
N ASP A 39 5.83 -5.64 8.06
CA ASP A 39 6.77 -6.51 8.75
C ASP A 39 8.17 -6.50 8.10
N ILE A 40 8.25 -6.43 6.76
CA ILE A 40 9.51 -6.24 6.04
C ILE A 40 10.16 -4.92 6.48
N LEU A 41 9.40 -3.82 6.44
CA LEU A 41 9.91 -2.49 6.77
C LEU A 41 10.22 -2.33 8.28
N ALA A 42 9.60 -3.14 9.14
CA ALA A 42 9.92 -3.17 10.57
C ALA A 42 11.20 -3.97 10.86
N LYS A 43 11.43 -5.08 10.13
CA LYS A 43 12.61 -5.94 10.32
C LYS A 43 13.82 -5.49 9.50
N LEU A 44 13.62 -4.66 8.48
CA LEU A 44 14.63 -4.15 7.54
C LEU A 44 15.65 -5.23 7.12
N PRO A 45 15.20 -6.35 6.52
CA PRO A 45 16.13 -7.36 6.02
C PRO A 45 17.04 -6.75 4.95
N ASP A 46 18.35 -6.97 5.07
CA ASP A 46 19.35 -6.40 4.15
C ASP A 46 19.19 -6.97 2.73
N PRO A 47 18.79 -6.15 1.74
CA PRO A 47 18.57 -6.60 0.36
C PRO A 47 19.84 -7.10 -0.33
N ASN A 48 21.03 -6.67 0.14
CA ASN A 48 22.31 -7.10 -0.42
C ASN A 48 22.74 -8.47 0.10
N LYS A 49 22.03 -9.03 1.09
CA LYS A 49 22.36 -10.31 1.72
C LYS A 49 21.25 -11.32 1.47
N PRO A 50 21.41 -12.25 0.52
CA PRO A 50 20.43 -13.31 0.26
C PRO A 50 20.09 -14.13 1.51
N ALA A 51 21.04 -14.31 2.44
CA ALA A 51 20.81 -15.00 3.70
C ALA A 51 19.83 -14.25 4.64
N ALA A 52 19.84 -12.91 4.64
CA ALA A 52 18.91 -12.10 5.43
C ALA A 52 17.49 -12.23 4.87
N ILE A 53 17.34 -12.14 3.55
CA ILE A 53 16.07 -12.35 2.85
C ILE A 53 15.54 -13.76 3.13
N GLN A 54 16.40 -14.79 3.02
CA GLN A 54 15.98 -16.17 3.25
C GLN A 54 15.55 -16.42 4.70
N THR A 55 16.26 -15.83 5.67
CA THR A 55 15.89 -15.87 7.09
C THR A 55 14.54 -15.22 7.35
N TYR A 56 14.30 -14.06 6.72
CA TYR A 56 13.00 -13.39 6.78
C TYR A 56 11.89 -14.29 6.20
N LEU A 57 12.09 -14.85 5.01
CA LEU A 57 11.12 -15.75 4.36
C LEU A 57 10.81 -16.99 5.20
N THR A 58 11.79 -17.54 5.94
CA THR A 58 11.56 -18.67 6.85
C THR A 58 10.81 -18.29 8.12
N SER A 59 10.72 -17.00 8.44
CA SER A 59 9.96 -16.50 9.60
C SER A 59 8.47 -16.28 9.30
N LEU A 60 8.06 -16.42 8.04
CA LEU A 60 6.68 -16.22 7.59
C LEU A 60 5.88 -17.52 7.55
N SER A 61 4.57 -17.40 7.41
CA SER A 61 3.68 -18.54 7.14
C SER A 61 4.02 -19.20 5.79
N GLU A 62 3.65 -20.47 5.60
CA GLU A 62 3.91 -21.18 4.34
C GLU A 62 3.25 -20.49 3.13
N ASP A 63 2.03 -19.98 3.29
CA ASP A 63 1.32 -19.22 2.26
C ASP A 63 2.05 -17.93 1.87
N ASP A 64 2.45 -17.12 2.86
CA ASP A 64 3.16 -15.87 2.62
C ASP A 64 4.55 -16.10 2.03
N GLN A 65 5.23 -17.16 2.49
CA GLN A 65 6.52 -17.57 1.95
C GLN A 65 6.39 -17.95 0.47
N LEU A 66 5.37 -18.73 0.09
CA LEU A 66 5.14 -19.12 -1.29
C LEU A 66 4.83 -17.90 -2.17
N ALA A 67 3.95 -17.03 -1.70
CA ALA A 67 3.58 -15.81 -2.42
C ALA A 67 4.79 -14.89 -2.66
N LEU A 68 5.62 -14.66 -1.63
CA LEU A 68 6.83 -13.85 -1.78
C LEU A 68 7.87 -14.52 -2.67
N ARG A 69 8.06 -15.84 -2.58
CA ARG A 69 9.00 -16.55 -3.45
C ARG A 69 8.64 -16.42 -4.93
N GLN A 70 7.35 -16.56 -5.28
CA GLN A 70 6.87 -16.33 -6.65
C GLN A 70 7.09 -14.89 -7.12
N VAL A 71 7.04 -13.94 -6.19
CA VAL A 71 7.20 -12.52 -6.50
C VAL A 71 8.69 -12.16 -6.65
N LEU A 72 9.57 -12.80 -5.89
CA LEU A 72 11.03 -12.61 -5.94
C LEU A 72 11.68 -13.22 -7.19
N THR A 73 10.99 -14.07 -7.95
CA THR A 73 11.49 -14.55 -9.24
C THR A 73 11.34 -13.54 -10.38
N HIS A 74 10.60 -12.45 -10.18
CA HIS A 74 10.50 -11.39 -11.18
C HIS A 74 11.80 -10.58 -11.23
N GLU A 75 12.12 -10.05 -12.41
CA GLU A 75 13.26 -9.16 -12.58
C GLU A 75 13.04 -7.85 -11.80
N SER A 76 14.09 -7.39 -11.13
CA SER A 76 14.10 -6.08 -10.50
C SER A 76 13.96 -5.01 -11.58
N PRO A 77 13.08 -4.00 -11.40
CA PRO A 77 12.95 -2.91 -12.35
C PRO A 77 14.24 -2.07 -12.39
N GLU A 78 14.49 -1.41 -13.53
CA GLU A 78 15.64 -0.51 -13.71
C GLU A 78 15.67 0.63 -12.68
N ASN A 79 14.49 1.11 -12.26
CA ASN A 79 14.33 2.16 -11.25
C ASN A 79 13.39 1.69 -10.13
N PRO A 80 13.91 1.01 -9.10
CA PRO A 80 13.09 0.41 -8.04
C PRO A 80 12.37 1.44 -7.18
N VAL A 81 12.97 2.61 -6.94
CA VAL A 81 12.33 3.72 -6.21
C VAL A 81 11.13 4.26 -7.00
N ARG A 82 11.31 4.55 -8.29
CA ARG A 82 10.21 5.02 -9.16
C ARG A 82 9.08 3.99 -9.26
N ALA A 83 9.43 2.71 -9.38
CA ALA A 83 8.45 1.63 -9.38
C ALA A 83 7.68 1.56 -8.05
N ALA A 84 8.36 1.79 -6.92
CA ALA A 84 7.74 1.88 -5.61
C ALA A 84 6.80 3.09 -5.53
N GLU A 85 7.23 4.26 -5.99
CA GLU A 85 6.44 5.49 -6.07
C GLU A 85 5.15 5.28 -6.85
N GLU A 86 5.25 4.82 -8.10
CA GLU A 86 4.11 4.61 -9.00
C GLU A 86 3.14 3.58 -8.41
N THR A 87 3.66 2.47 -7.89
CA THR A 87 2.82 1.43 -7.26
C THR A 87 2.14 1.95 -6.00
N THR A 88 2.86 2.70 -5.18
CA THR A 88 2.34 3.29 -3.95
C THR A 88 1.26 4.30 -4.26
N ALA A 89 1.49 5.20 -5.21
CA ALA A 89 0.53 6.18 -5.69
C ALA A 89 -0.76 5.51 -6.20
N MET A 90 -0.60 4.44 -6.99
CA MET A 90 -1.72 3.65 -7.49
C MET A 90 -2.51 3.00 -6.35
N LEU A 91 -1.85 2.31 -5.41
CA LEU A 91 -2.51 1.64 -4.28
C LEU A 91 -3.28 2.63 -3.40
N VAL A 92 -2.65 3.76 -3.07
CA VAL A 92 -3.25 4.81 -2.28
C VAL A 92 -4.47 5.38 -3.00
N SER A 93 -4.33 5.71 -4.29
CA SER A 93 -5.43 6.22 -5.11
C SER A 93 -6.60 5.22 -5.16
N THR A 94 -6.32 3.94 -5.42
CA THR A 94 -7.34 2.88 -5.48
C THR A 94 -8.06 2.70 -4.13
N HIS A 95 -7.34 2.75 -3.01
CA HIS A 95 -7.94 2.67 -1.67
C HIS A 95 -8.96 3.79 -1.44
N PHE A 96 -8.54 5.04 -1.69
CA PHE A 96 -9.41 6.20 -1.48
C PHE A 96 -10.56 6.25 -2.50
N GLN A 97 -10.34 5.83 -3.74
CA GLN A 97 -11.41 5.68 -4.75
C GLN A 97 -12.43 4.62 -4.33
N ASN A 98 -12.00 3.48 -3.81
CA ASN A 98 -12.89 2.44 -3.32
C ASN A 98 -13.70 2.91 -2.11
N LYS A 99 -13.07 3.62 -1.18
CA LYS A 99 -13.77 4.28 -0.05
C LYS A 99 -14.81 5.28 -0.54
N GLU A 100 -14.45 6.17 -1.47
CA GLU A 100 -15.37 7.16 -2.03
C GLU A 100 -16.56 6.47 -2.72
N ALA A 101 -16.30 5.46 -3.54
CA ALA A 101 -17.35 4.69 -4.21
C ALA A 101 -18.29 4.02 -3.21
N ALA A 102 -17.76 3.44 -2.12
CA ALA A 102 -18.57 2.85 -1.06
C ALA A 102 -19.45 3.88 -0.32
N VAL A 103 -18.90 5.06 -0.02
CA VAL A 103 -19.65 6.17 0.61
C VAL A 103 -20.74 6.69 -0.33
N ARG A 104 -20.44 6.90 -1.62
CA ARG A 104 -21.42 7.31 -2.64
C ARG A 104 -22.53 6.27 -2.85
N ALA A 105 -22.17 4.99 -2.82
CA ALA A 105 -23.14 3.90 -2.91
C ALA A 105 -24.09 3.91 -1.71
N LYS A 106 -23.57 4.15 -0.49
CA LYS A 106 -24.40 4.34 0.71
C LYS A 106 -25.31 5.55 0.56
N LEU A 107 -24.79 6.71 0.13
CA LEU A 107 -25.57 7.95 -0.11
C LEU A 107 -26.73 7.77 -1.10
N SER A 108 -26.64 6.80 -1.99
CA SER A 108 -27.68 6.50 -2.97
C SER A 108 -28.82 5.64 -2.40
N GLN A 109 -28.71 5.17 -1.14
CA GLN A 109 -29.74 4.35 -0.50
C GLN A 109 -30.92 5.23 -0.01
N PRO A 110 -32.17 4.84 -0.30
CA PRO A 110 -33.36 5.64 0.03
C PRO A 110 -33.76 5.62 1.53
N ASP A 111 -33.21 4.71 2.33
CA ASP A 111 -33.50 4.56 3.78
C ASP A 111 -32.54 5.35 4.70
N LEU A 112 -31.77 6.29 4.15
CA LEU A 112 -30.81 7.08 4.93
C LEU A 112 -31.51 8.15 5.78
N GLY A 113 -31.24 8.14 7.09
CA GLY A 113 -31.62 9.23 7.98
C GLY A 113 -30.85 10.53 7.67
N PRO A 114 -31.43 11.71 7.95
CA PRO A 114 -30.79 13.00 7.65
C PRO A 114 -29.42 13.17 8.32
N GLU A 115 -29.23 12.65 9.53
CA GLU A 115 -27.93 12.69 10.22
C GLU A 115 -26.87 11.81 9.52
N GLN A 116 -27.28 10.63 9.03
CA GLN A 116 -26.38 9.71 8.30
C GLN A 116 -26.01 10.29 6.94
N MET A 117 -26.95 10.94 6.26
CA MET A 117 -26.72 11.63 4.99
C MET A 117 -25.68 12.75 5.15
N VAL A 118 -25.80 13.59 6.18
CA VAL A 118 -24.82 14.65 6.46
C VAL A 118 -23.44 14.07 6.79
N ALA A 119 -23.38 13.01 7.61
CA ALA A 119 -22.13 12.34 7.94
C ALA A 119 -21.43 11.77 6.70
N LEU A 120 -22.16 11.06 5.84
CA LEU A 120 -21.62 10.49 4.60
C LEU A 120 -21.23 11.56 3.58
N MET A 121 -21.94 12.70 3.50
CA MET A 121 -21.55 13.82 2.63
C MET A 121 -20.25 14.47 3.09
N ASN A 122 -20.06 14.63 4.40
CA ASN A 122 -18.79 15.14 4.95
C ASN A 122 -17.65 14.16 4.66
N GLU A 123 -17.85 12.87 4.91
CA GLU A 123 -16.85 11.83 4.62
C GLU A 123 -16.49 11.81 3.11
N ALA A 124 -17.47 11.89 2.22
CA ALA A 124 -17.23 11.95 0.78
C ALA A 124 -16.41 13.18 0.37
N LYS A 125 -16.66 14.34 1.00
CA LYS A 125 -15.92 15.57 0.74
C LYS A 125 -14.48 15.48 1.21
N GLU A 126 -14.25 14.95 2.42
CA GLU A 126 -12.91 14.72 2.95
C GLU A 126 -12.11 13.77 2.06
N LEU A 127 -12.72 12.66 1.62
CA LEU A 127 -12.09 11.72 0.69
C LEU A 127 -11.73 12.37 -0.65
N GLN A 128 -12.57 13.26 -1.18
CA GLN A 128 -12.28 14.00 -2.40
C GLN A 128 -11.11 14.98 -2.24
N ASP A 129 -11.04 15.69 -1.12
CA ASP A 129 -9.91 16.58 -0.82
C ASP A 129 -8.61 15.79 -0.70
N ILE A 130 -8.63 14.63 -0.03
CA ILE A 130 -7.49 13.72 0.06
C ILE A 130 -7.06 13.26 -1.35
N LEU A 131 -7.99 12.78 -2.18
CA LEU A 131 -7.69 12.33 -3.54
C LEU A 131 -7.04 13.43 -4.40
N LYS A 132 -7.55 14.67 -4.32
CA LYS A 132 -6.96 15.82 -5.04
C LYS A 132 -5.53 16.12 -4.58
N ASN A 133 -5.29 16.11 -3.26
CA ASN A 133 -3.97 16.35 -2.70
C ASN A 133 -2.98 15.22 -3.05
N LEU A 134 -3.43 13.97 -3.04
CA LEU A 134 -2.61 12.82 -3.43
C LEU A 134 -2.19 12.89 -4.89
N GLN A 135 -3.12 13.21 -5.80
CA GLN A 135 -2.77 13.44 -7.20
C GLN A 135 -1.70 14.53 -7.32
N GLN A 136 -1.81 15.64 -6.57
CA GLN A 136 -0.78 16.69 -6.60
C GLN A 136 0.57 16.26 -6.01
N ARG A 137 0.57 15.38 -5.01
CA ARG A 137 1.80 14.90 -4.34
C ARG A 137 2.58 13.88 -5.17
N PHE A 138 1.89 13.04 -5.95
CA PHE A 138 2.51 12.01 -6.79
C PHE A 138 2.74 12.44 -8.25
N ILE A 139 2.20 13.59 -8.68
CA ILE A 139 2.46 14.17 -10.03
C ILE A 139 3.70 15.11 -10.03
N ARG A 140 4.36 15.30 -8.88
CA ARG A 140 5.53 16.18 -8.77
C ARG A 140 6.83 15.52 -9.18
#